data_AF-A0A2I3GZ77-F1
#
_entry.id   AF-A0A2I3GZ77-F1
#
_cell.length_a   1.000
_cell.length_b   1.000
_cell.length_c   1.000
_cell.angle_alpha   90.00
_cell.angle_beta   90.00
_cell.angle_gamma   90.00
#
_symmetry.space_group_name_H-M   'P 1'
#
loop_
_entity.id
_entity.type
_entity.pdbx_description
1 polymer ?
#
loop_
_entity_poly.entity_id
_entity_poly.type
_entity_poly.pdbx_seq_one_letter_code
_entity_poly.pdbx_strand_id
1 'polypeptide(L)'
;EVKKFRVHVEEGDILYTMYIRQTVLKVCKFLAILVYNLVYVEKISFLVACRVETSEVTGYASFCCNHTKAHLFSKLAFCYISFVCIYGLTCIYTLYWLFHRPLKEYSFRSVREETGMGDIPDVKNDFAFMLHLIDQYDSLYSKRFAVFLSEVSESRLKQLNLNHEWTPEKLRQKLQRNAAGRLELALCMLPGLPDTVFELSEVESLRLEAICDITFPPGLSQLVHLQELSLLHSPARLPFSLQVFLRDHLKVMRVKCEELREVPLWELHLEGLFPQELARAATLESLRELKQLKVLSLRSTPGSASQWASAELQHLALSYNTLEALPEELFFCRKLRTLLLGDNQLSQLSPHVGALRALSRLELKGNRLEALPEELGNCGGLKKAGLLVEDTLYQGLPAEVRDKMEEE
;
A
#
# COMPACT_ATOMS: atom_id res chain seq x y z
N GLU A 1 11.01 -9.49 -1.58
CA GLU A 1 12.46 -9.65 -1.88
C GLU A 1 12.86 -9.03 -3.21
N VAL A 2 12.11 -9.29 -4.29
CA VAL A 2 12.36 -8.70 -5.63
C VAL A 2 12.48 -7.18 -5.63
N LYS A 3 11.62 -6.45 -4.89
CA LYS A 3 11.72 -4.97 -4.77
C LYS A 3 13.05 -4.50 -4.17
N LYS A 4 13.59 -5.21 -3.17
CA LYS A 4 14.89 -4.88 -2.57
C LYS A 4 16.04 -5.14 -3.55
N PHE A 5 15.99 -6.26 -4.25
CA PHE A 5 16.96 -6.59 -5.30
C PHE A 5 16.95 -5.55 -6.42
N ARG A 6 15.76 -5.13 -6.86
CA ARG A 6 15.60 -4.09 -7.88
C ARG A 6 16.32 -2.80 -7.48
N VAL A 7 16.00 -2.25 -6.30
CA VAL A 7 16.60 -0.99 -5.83
C VAL A 7 18.13 -1.12 -5.75
N HIS A 8 18.62 -2.22 -5.17
CA HIS A 8 20.05 -2.46 -5.02
C HIS A 8 20.80 -2.50 -6.36
N VAL A 9 20.21 -3.12 -7.39
CA VAL A 9 20.86 -3.28 -8.70
C VAL A 9 20.66 -2.06 -9.60
N GLU A 10 19.53 -1.37 -9.50
CA GLU A 10 19.29 -0.12 -10.25
C GLU A 10 20.28 0.99 -9.84
N GLU A 11 20.78 0.99 -8.60
CA GLU A 11 21.83 1.90 -8.13
C GLU A 11 23.21 1.60 -8.73
N GLY A 12 23.43 0.37 -9.22
CA GLY A 12 24.70 -0.06 -9.82
C GLY A 12 24.82 0.28 -11.31
N ASP A 13 26.04 0.68 -11.72
CA ASP A 13 26.45 0.84 -13.15
C ASP A 13 27.79 0.11 -13.43
N ILE A 14 28.11 -0.87 -12.59
CA ILE A 14 29.40 -1.57 -12.62
C ILE A 14 29.39 -2.64 -13.71
N LEU A 15 28.29 -3.40 -13.86
CA LEU A 15 28.21 -4.52 -14.78
C LEU A 15 28.28 -4.04 -16.23
N TYR A 16 27.48 -3.03 -16.58
CA TYR A 16 27.49 -2.44 -17.91
C TYR A 16 28.87 -1.86 -18.26
N THR A 17 29.45 -1.07 -17.36
CA THR A 17 30.77 -0.47 -17.55
C THR A 17 31.87 -1.53 -17.68
N MET A 18 31.84 -2.58 -16.87
CA MET A 18 32.78 -3.69 -16.94
C MET A 18 32.67 -4.42 -18.28
N TYR A 19 31.44 -4.70 -18.74
CA TYR A 19 31.19 -5.41 -19.99
C TYR A 19 31.68 -4.62 -21.21
N ILE A 20 31.44 -3.30 -21.25
CA ILE A 20 32.01 -2.42 -22.29
C ILE A 20 33.53 -2.51 -22.27
N ARG A 21 34.16 -2.28 -21.10
CA ARG A 21 35.62 -2.26 -20.98
C ARG A 21 36.25 -3.59 -21.41
N GLN A 22 35.65 -4.72 -21.03
CA GLN A 22 36.11 -6.05 -21.44
C GLN A 22 36.00 -6.23 -22.96
N THR A 23 34.89 -5.81 -23.57
CA THR A 23 34.67 -5.97 -25.01
C THR A 23 35.62 -5.08 -25.82
N VAL A 24 35.80 -3.81 -25.41
CA VAL A 24 36.78 -2.90 -26.01
C VAL A 24 38.19 -3.47 -25.91
N LEU A 25 38.59 -3.99 -24.74
CA LEU A 25 39.92 -4.58 -24.56
C LEU A 25 40.11 -5.84 -25.42
N LYS A 26 39.08 -6.68 -25.57
CA LYS A 26 39.11 -7.82 -26.51
C LYS A 26 39.27 -7.36 -27.97
N VAL A 27 38.58 -6.28 -28.35
CA VAL A 27 38.69 -5.68 -29.69
C VAL A 27 40.11 -5.17 -29.95
N CYS A 28 40.67 -4.39 -29.03
CA CYS A 28 42.06 -3.94 -29.13
C CYS A 28 43.06 -5.10 -29.19
N LYS A 29 42.86 -6.15 -28.37
CA LYS A 29 43.73 -7.34 -28.34
C LYS A 29 43.72 -8.08 -29.68
N PHE A 30 42.55 -8.34 -30.27
CA PHE A 30 42.54 -9.05 -31.55
C PHE A 30 43.16 -8.21 -32.67
N LEU A 31 42.93 -6.88 -32.69
CA LEU A 31 43.54 -5.99 -33.68
C LEU A 31 45.07 -6.04 -33.61
N ALA A 32 45.63 -6.00 -32.40
CA ALA A 32 47.07 -6.13 -32.19
C ALA A 32 47.62 -7.49 -32.67
N ILE A 33 46.93 -8.59 -32.34
CA ILE A 33 47.29 -9.95 -32.79
C ILE A 33 47.22 -10.06 -34.31
N LEU A 34 46.17 -9.52 -34.94
CA LEU A 34 45.98 -9.56 -36.38
C LEU A 34 47.09 -8.80 -37.10
N VAL A 35 47.37 -7.56 -36.70
CA VAL A 35 48.44 -6.73 -37.28
C VAL A 35 49.80 -7.41 -37.11
N TYR A 36 50.10 -7.92 -35.91
CA TYR A 36 51.34 -8.64 -35.65
C TYR A 36 51.50 -9.85 -36.59
N ASN A 37 50.49 -10.72 -36.66
CA ASN A 37 50.61 -11.93 -37.47
C ASN A 37 50.67 -11.62 -38.97
N LEU A 38 49.92 -10.64 -39.48
CA LEU A 38 50.00 -10.26 -40.90
C LEU A 38 51.41 -9.79 -41.29
N VAL A 39 52.09 -9.01 -40.45
CA VAL A 39 53.44 -8.50 -40.72
C VAL A 39 54.51 -9.61 -40.67
N TYR A 40 54.38 -10.58 -39.77
CA TYR A 40 55.41 -11.61 -39.56
C TYR A 40 55.22 -12.87 -40.40
N VAL A 41 53.98 -13.22 -40.79
CA VAL A 41 53.71 -14.41 -41.61
C VAL A 41 54.38 -14.33 -42.97
N GLU A 42 54.46 -13.14 -43.57
CA GLU A 42 55.17 -12.91 -44.83
C GLU A 42 56.70 -13.11 -44.71
N LYS A 43 57.27 -12.96 -43.51
CA LYS A 43 58.71 -13.10 -43.27
C LYS A 43 59.16 -14.54 -43.05
N ILE A 44 58.25 -15.52 -43.01
CA ILE A 44 58.59 -16.93 -42.80
C ILE A 44 59.16 -17.52 -44.10
N SER A 45 60.48 -17.64 -44.18
CA SER A 45 61.18 -18.27 -45.31
C SER A 45 61.69 -19.68 -44.97
N PHE A 46 61.78 -20.54 -45.99
CA PHE A 46 62.35 -21.89 -45.86
C PHE A 46 63.87 -21.86 -45.70
N LEU A 47 64.54 -20.91 -46.35
CA LEU A 47 65.99 -20.78 -46.36
C LEU A 47 66.37 -19.49 -45.63
N VAL A 48 67.20 -19.63 -44.60
CA VAL A 48 67.65 -18.52 -43.74
C VAL A 48 69.16 -18.41 -43.85
N ALA A 49 69.64 -17.26 -44.32
CA ALA A 49 71.06 -16.95 -44.34
C ALA A 49 71.51 -16.46 -42.97
N CYS A 50 72.45 -17.17 -42.35
CA CYS A 50 73.01 -16.89 -41.04
C CYS A 50 74.46 -16.45 -41.19
N ARG A 51 74.76 -15.20 -40.84
CA ARG A 51 76.14 -14.74 -40.66
C ARG A 51 76.49 -14.91 -39.18
N VAL A 52 77.48 -15.75 -38.89
CA VAL A 52 77.92 -16.04 -37.52
C VAL A 52 79.36 -15.61 -37.38
N GLU A 53 79.70 -14.93 -36.29
CA GLU A 53 81.04 -14.36 -36.04
C GLU A 53 82.09 -15.40 -35.61
N THR A 54 81.78 -16.70 -35.66
CA THR A 54 82.68 -17.80 -35.25
C THR A 54 83.50 -18.34 -36.43
N SER A 55 84.18 -17.45 -37.16
CA SER A 55 85.01 -17.80 -38.32
C SER A 55 86.24 -18.64 -37.94
N GLU A 56 86.78 -18.47 -36.72
CA GLU A 56 87.98 -19.17 -36.26
C GLU A 56 87.78 -20.68 -36.03
N VAL A 57 86.55 -21.10 -35.69
CA VAL A 57 86.27 -22.51 -35.33
C VAL A 57 85.87 -23.34 -36.56
N THR A 58 85.16 -22.74 -37.51
CA THR A 58 84.54 -23.46 -38.63
C THR A 58 85.13 -23.10 -40.00
N GLY A 59 85.85 -22.00 -40.14
CA GLY A 59 86.43 -21.53 -41.40
C GLY A 59 85.45 -20.85 -42.37
N TYR A 60 84.15 -20.77 -42.03
CA TYR A 60 83.11 -20.14 -42.86
C TYR A 60 82.46 -18.96 -42.15
N ALA A 61 82.19 -17.88 -42.90
CA ALA A 61 81.54 -16.66 -42.37
C ALA A 61 80.02 -16.61 -42.59
N SER A 62 79.47 -17.45 -43.48
CA SER A 62 78.04 -17.48 -43.81
C SER A 62 77.53 -18.90 -43.98
N PHE A 63 76.41 -19.20 -43.33
CA PHE A 63 75.72 -20.49 -43.41
C PHE A 63 74.31 -20.29 -43.98
N CYS A 64 73.84 -21.23 -44.78
CA CYS A 64 72.46 -21.29 -45.24
C CYS A 64 71.74 -22.41 -44.49
N CYS A 65 70.85 -22.05 -43.58
CA CYS A 65 70.07 -22.99 -42.78
C CYS A 65 68.72 -23.27 -43.44
N ASN A 66 68.31 -24.53 -43.44
CA ASN A 66 66.99 -24.95 -43.90
C ASN A 66 66.04 -25.07 -42.71
N HIS A 67 65.00 -24.25 -42.69
CA HIS A 67 63.93 -24.32 -41.71
C HIS A 67 62.80 -25.23 -42.20
N THR A 68 62.96 -26.54 -42.03
CA THR A 68 62.07 -27.57 -42.58
C THR A 68 60.59 -27.44 -42.17
N LYS A 69 60.29 -26.79 -41.03
CA LYS A 69 58.92 -26.55 -40.54
C LYS A 69 58.28 -25.26 -41.09
N ALA A 70 58.99 -24.45 -41.89
CA ALA A 70 58.52 -23.13 -42.34
C ALA A 70 57.20 -23.22 -43.10
N HIS A 71 57.06 -24.18 -44.02
CA HIS A 71 55.82 -24.38 -44.78
C HIS A 71 54.63 -24.75 -43.89
N LEU A 72 54.84 -25.63 -42.91
CA LEU A 72 53.79 -26.02 -41.97
C LEU A 72 53.34 -24.83 -41.12
N PHE A 73 54.28 -24.08 -40.55
CA PHE A 73 53.97 -22.91 -39.72
C PHE A 73 53.29 -21.80 -40.50
N SER A 74 53.71 -21.54 -41.75
CA SER A 74 53.05 -20.55 -42.61
C SER A 74 51.58 -20.93 -42.85
N LYS A 75 51.29 -22.20 -43.20
CA LYS A 75 49.91 -22.67 -43.41
C LYS A 75 49.07 -22.62 -42.13
N LEU A 76 49.64 -23.01 -40.99
CA LEU A 76 48.97 -22.92 -39.69
C LEU A 76 48.69 -21.46 -39.30
N ALA A 77 49.62 -20.54 -39.58
CA ALA A 77 49.44 -19.13 -39.27
C ALA A 77 48.35 -18.47 -40.12
N PHE A 78 48.25 -18.79 -41.41
CA PHE A 78 47.11 -18.36 -42.24
C PHE A 78 45.77 -18.91 -41.71
N CYS A 79 45.74 -20.18 -41.28
CA CYS A 79 44.55 -20.77 -40.66
C CYS A 79 44.17 -20.05 -39.35
N TYR A 80 45.17 -19.75 -38.51
CA TYR A 80 45.00 -18.99 -37.27
C TYR A 80 44.46 -17.57 -37.54
N ILE A 81 45.02 -16.85 -38.53
CA ILE A 81 44.53 -15.53 -38.94
C ILE A 81 43.05 -15.61 -39.33
N SER A 82 42.64 -16.60 -40.12
CA SER A 82 41.23 -16.80 -40.49
C SER A 82 40.33 -16.98 -39.27
N PHE A 83 40.73 -17.78 -38.28
CA PHE A 83 39.96 -17.93 -37.04
C PHE A 83 39.90 -16.63 -36.22
N VAL A 84 41.02 -15.90 -36.12
CA VAL A 84 41.07 -14.60 -35.43
C VAL A 84 40.18 -13.57 -36.13
N CYS A 85 40.10 -13.57 -37.46
CA CYS A 85 39.20 -12.70 -38.21
C CYS A 85 37.73 -13.00 -37.89
N ILE A 86 37.31 -14.27 -37.89
CA ILE A 86 35.94 -14.66 -37.52
C ILE A 86 35.63 -14.22 -36.07
N TYR A 87 36.56 -14.46 -35.15
CA TYR A 87 36.43 -14.01 -33.75
C TYR A 87 36.37 -12.48 -33.62
N GLY A 88 37.17 -11.76 -34.40
CA GLY A 88 37.16 -10.30 -34.41
C GLY A 88 35.84 -9.74 -34.91
N LEU A 89 35.27 -10.33 -35.97
CA LEU A 89 33.97 -9.93 -36.51
C LEU A 89 32.83 -10.12 -35.49
N THR A 90 32.81 -11.22 -34.74
CA THR A 90 31.81 -11.41 -33.68
C THR A 90 31.98 -10.39 -32.56
N CYS A 91 33.21 -10.09 -32.14
CA CYS A 91 33.47 -9.07 -31.13
C CYS A 91 33.06 -7.66 -31.60
N ILE A 92 33.38 -7.29 -32.85
CA ILE A 92 32.96 -6.00 -33.43
C ILE A 92 31.43 -5.91 -33.48
N TYR A 93 30.75 -6.98 -33.90
CA TYR A 93 29.29 -7.04 -33.92
C TYR A 93 28.69 -6.82 -32.52
N THR A 94 29.24 -7.48 -31.49
CA THR A 94 28.78 -7.27 -30.11
C THR A 94 29.02 -5.84 -29.62
N LEU A 95 30.15 -5.23 -29.97
CA LEU A 95 30.45 -3.84 -29.62
C LEU A 95 29.50 -2.87 -30.32
N TYR A 96 29.21 -3.11 -31.61
CA TYR A 96 28.25 -2.33 -32.38
C TYR A 96 26.84 -2.40 -31.76
N TRP A 97 26.38 -3.61 -31.43
CA TRP A 97 25.09 -3.81 -30.76
C TRP A 97 25.01 -3.05 -29.42
N LEU A 98 26.08 -3.10 -28.63
CA LEU A 98 26.18 -2.47 -27.32
C LEU A 98 26.07 -0.93 -27.37
N PHE A 99 26.57 -0.30 -28.44
CA PHE A 99 26.51 1.16 -28.63
C PHE A 99 25.25 1.63 -29.37
N HIS A 100 24.68 0.83 -30.26
CA HIS A 100 23.53 1.25 -31.06
C HIS A 100 22.19 1.13 -30.30
N ARG A 101 22.09 0.24 -29.32
CA ARG A 101 20.89 0.10 -28.47
C ARG A 101 21.08 0.86 -27.15
N PRO A 102 20.10 1.65 -26.69
CA PRO A 102 20.14 2.21 -25.34
C PRO A 102 19.90 1.11 -24.30
N LEU A 103 20.97 0.44 -23.88
CA LEU A 103 20.88 -0.71 -22.96
C LEU A 103 20.74 -0.35 -21.48
N LYS A 104 20.84 0.94 -21.16
CA LYS A 104 20.64 1.47 -19.80
C LYS A 104 19.16 1.65 -19.43
N GLU A 105 18.25 1.51 -20.39
CA GLU A 105 16.81 1.60 -20.15
C GLU A 105 16.13 0.38 -20.75
N TYR A 106 15.28 -0.27 -19.97
CA TYR A 106 14.49 -1.41 -20.41
C TYR A 106 13.01 -1.13 -20.17
N SER A 107 12.24 -1.10 -21.25
CA SER A 107 10.81 -0.83 -21.20
C SER A 107 9.98 -2.10 -21.34
N PHE A 108 9.06 -2.37 -20.42
CA PHE A 108 8.16 -3.52 -20.46
C PHE A 108 6.89 -3.26 -21.30
N ARG A 109 6.96 -2.38 -22.31
CA ARG A 109 5.76 -1.93 -23.04
C ARG A 109 4.98 -3.07 -23.69
N SER A 110 5.66 -3.98 -24.37
CA SER A 110 5.02 -5.16 -25.00
C SER A 110 4.32 -6.04 -23.96
N VAL A 111 4.92 -6.24 -22.79
CA VAL A 111 4.34 -7.04 -21.72
C VAL A 111 3.11 -6.35 -21.12
N ARG A 112 3.14 -5.03 -20.96
CA ARG A 112 1.98 -4.25 -20.51
C ARG A 112 0.81 -4.35 -21.49
N GLU A 113 1.08 -4.29 -22.79
CA GLU A 113 0.07 -4.44 -23.85
C GLU A 113 -0.51 -5.86 -23.90
N GLU A 114 0.31 -6.90 -23.72
CA GLU A 114 -0.14 -8.30 -23.70
C GLU A 114 -0.91 -8.69 -22.42
N THR A 115 -0.45 -8.24 -21.25
CA THR A 115 -1.01 -8.65 -19.95
C THR A 115 -2.11 -7.72 -19.44
N GLY A 116 -2.21 -6.49 -19.97
CA GLY A 116 -3.09 -5.44 -19.46
C GLY A 116 -2.65 -4.86 -18.10
N MET A 117 -1.50 -5.26 -17.55
CA MET A 117 -0.98 -4.76 -16.28
C MET A 117 -0.19 -3.46 -16.50
N GLY A 118 -0.86 -2.31 -16.42
CA GLY A 118 -0.24 -0.99 -16.67
C GLY A 118 0.71 -0.50 -15.57
N ASP A 119 0.69 -1.13 -14.40
CA ASP A 119 1.46 -0.77 -13.20
C ASP A 119 2.91 -1.30 -13.21
N ILE A 120 3.27 -2.15 -14.18
CA ILE A 120 4.63 -2.70 -14.31
C ILE A 120 5.62 -1.54 -14.57
N PRO A 121 6.60 -1.33 -13.68
CA PRO A 121 7.54 -0.23 -13.80
C PRO A 121 8.65 -0.52 -14.80
N ASP A 122 9.10 0.51 -15.52
CA ASP A 122 10.29 0.43 -16.37
C ASP A 122 11.56 0.45 -15.51
N VAL A 123 12.64 -0.16 -16.03
CA VAL A 123 13.87 -0.41 -15.26
C VAL A 123 15.07 0.26 -15.91
N LYS A 124 16.06 0.63 -15.09
CA LYS A 124 17.24 1.42 -15.47
C LYS A 124 18.57 0.73 -15.10
N ASN A 125 19.66 1.26 -15.66
CA ASN A 125 21.06 0.93 -15.38
C ASN A 125 21.40 -0.56 -15.52
N ASP A 126 22.16 -1.13 -14.58
CA ASP A 126 22.66 -2.50 -14.66
C ASP A 126 21.54 -3.54 -14.74
N PHE A 127 20.39 -3.27 -14.12
CA PHE A 127 19.25 -4.17 -14.20
C PHE A 127 18.62 -4.19 -15.60
N ALA A 128 18.51 -3.02 -16.25
CA ALA A 128 18.07 -2.92 -17.64
C ALA A 128 19.03 -3.67 -18.57
N PHE A 129 20.34 -3.52 -18.34
CA PHE A 129 21.36 -4.22 -19.12
C PHE A 129 21.25 -5.75 -19.00
N MET A 130 21.07 -6.27 -17.78
CA MET A 130 20.86 -7.70 -17.56
C MET A 130 19.59 -8.21 -18.23
N LEU A 131 18.49 -7.45 -18.18
CA LEU A 131 17.25 -7.84 -18.85
C LEU A 131 17.41 -7.89 -20.36
N HIS A 132 18.11 -6.93 -20.98
CA HIS A 132 18.41 -6.99 -22.41
C HIS A 132 19.23 -8.23 -22.78
N LEU A 133 20.19 -8.64 -21.93
CA LEU A 133 20.96 -9.88 -22.15
C LEU A 133 20.09 -11.14 -22.03
N ILE A 134 19.18 -11.17 -21.05
CA ILE A 134 18.24 -12.29 -20.86
C ILE A 134 17.26 -12.37 -22.04
N ASP A 135 16.80 -11.22 -22.55
CA ASP A 135 15.86 -11.15 -23.68
C ASP A 135 16.47 -11.66 -24.98
N GLN A 136 17.79 -11.48 -25.18
CA GLN A 136 18.53 -12.09 -26.30
C GLN A 136 18.62 -13.62 -26.18
N TYR A 137 18.54 -14.18 -24.96
CA TYR A 137 18.55 -15.62 -24.74
C TYR A 137 17.14 -16.20 -24.90
N ASP A 138 16.18 -15.72 -24.10
CA ASP A 138 14.77 -16.09 -24.19
C ASP A 138 13.89 -15.02 -23.53
N SER A 139 13.04 -14.38 -24.34
CA SER A 139 12.08 -13.36 -23.91
C SER A 139 11.02 -13.86 -22.91
N LEU A 140 10.82 -15.18 -22.75
CA LEU A 140 9.86 -15.70 -21.78
C LEU A 140 10.29 -15.42 -20.33
N TYR A 141 11.59 -15.33 -20.06
CA TYR A 141 12.08 -15.00 -18.72
C TYR A 141 11.74 -13.57 -18.33
N SER A 142 11.98 -12.60 -19.22
CA SER A 142 11.64 -11.20 -18.99
C SER A 142 10.13 -11.02 -18.80
N LYS A 143 9.31 -11.70 -19.61
CA LYS A 143 7.83 -11.71 -19.50
C LYS A 143 7.35 -12.25 -18.15
N ARG A 144 7.83 -13.44 -17.74
CA ARG A 144 7.45 -14.03 -16.44
C ARG A 144 7.92 -13.19 -15.27
N PHE A 145 9.13 -12.65 -15.38
CA PHE A 145 9.71 -11.80 -14.34
C PHE A 145 8.90 -10.51 -14.15
N ALA A 146 8.41 -9.89 -15.24
CA ALA A 146 7.61 -8.68 -15.19
C ALA A 146 6.36 -8.81 -14.30
N VAL A 147 5.73 -9.99 -14.26
CA VAL A 147 4.56 -10.25 -13.39
C VAL A 147 4.91 -10.08 -11.92
N PHE A 148 6.14 -10.41 -11.50
CA PHE A 148 6.60 -10.22 -10.11
C PHE A 148 6.95 -8.77 -9.76
N LEU A 149 7.05 -7.89 -10.76
CA LEU A 149 7.27 -6.45 -10.55
C LEU A 149 5.96 -5.66 -10.40
N SER A 150 4.82 -6.24 -10.79
CA SER A 150 3.50 -5.62 -10.65
C SER A 150 3.04 -5.59 -9.19
N GLU A 151 2.48 -4.45 -8.77
CA GLU A 151 1.91 -4.30 -7.43
C GLU A 151 0.49 -4.86 -7.36
N VAL A 152 -0.25 -4.79 -8.49
CA VAL A 152 -1.58 -5.39 -8.62
C VAL A 152 -1.49 -6.90 -8.51
N SER A 153 -0.51 -7.54 -9.15
CA SER A 153 -0.29 -8.98 -9.04
C SER A 153 0.09 -9.39 -7.61
N GLU A 154 0.95 -8.61 -6.94
CA GLU A 154 1.33 -8.81 -5.53
C GLU A 154 0.10 -8.73 -4.62
N SER A 155 -0.76 -7.73 -4.84
CA SER A 155 -1.99 -7.53 -4.07
C SER A 155 -2.98 -8.69 -4.28
N ARG A 156 -3.15 -9.15 -5.52
CA ARG A 156 -3.97 -10.34 -5.83
C ARG A 156 -3.43 -11.60 -5.17
N LEU A 157 -2.11 -11.80 -5.17
CA LEU A 157 -1.48 -12.95 -4.52
C LEU A 157 -1.67 -12.91 -3.00
N LYS A 158 -1.53 -11.74 -2.38
CA LYS A 158 -1.83 -11.54 -0.95
C LYS A 158 -3.27 -11.92 -0.62
N GLN A 159 -4.23 -11.50 -1.45
CA GLN A 159 -5.64 -11.84 -1.25
C GLN A 159 -5.91 -13.34 -1.41
N LEU A 160 -5.33 -13.99 -2.42
CA LEU A 160 -5.46 -15.45 -2.60
C LEU A 160 -4.84 -16.23 -1.44
N ASN A 161 -3.66 -15.81 -0.96
CA ASN A 161 -3.03 -16.43 0.20
C ASN A 161 -3.89 -16.26 1.46
N LEU A 162 -4.47 -15.08 1.67
CA LEU A 162 -5.39 -14.81 2.77
C LEU A 162 -6.63 -15.73 2.70
N ASN A 163 -7.24 -15.87 1.53
CA ASN A 163 -8.40 -16.74 1.32
C ASN A 163 -8.07 -18.23 1.54
N HIS A 164 -6.85 -18.65 1.20
CA HIS A 164 -6.39 -20.02 1.45
C HIS A 164 -6.08 -20.28 2.93
N GLU A 165 -5.49 -19.32 3.63
CA GLU A 165 -5.20 -19.43 5.07
C GLU A 165 -6.47 -19.45 5.92
N TRP A 166 -7.44 -18.60 5.56
CA TRP A 166 -8.72 -18.40 6.27
C TRP A 166 -9.86 -19.17 5.59
N THR A 167 -9.90 -20.48 5.80
CA THR A 167 -11.04 -21.30 5.38
C THR A 167 -12.30 -20.98 6.18
N PRO A 168 -13.51 -21.18 5.63
CA PRO A 168 -14.77 -20.89 6.33
C PRO A 168 -14.91 -21.69 7.62
N GLU A 169 -14.34 -22.91 7.68
CA GLU A 169 -14.32 -23.73 8.91
C GLU A 169 -13.51 -23.09 10.04
N LYS A 170 -12.32 -22.55 9.74
CA LYS A 170 -11.50 -21.83 10.73
C LYS A 170 -12.19 -20.56 11.22
N LEU A 171 -12.87 -19.85 10.32
CA LEU A 171 -13.66 -18.67 10.68
C LEU A 171 -14.84 -19.03 11.58
N ARG A 172 -15.55 -20.14 11.29
CA ARG A 172 -16.64 -20.64 12.16
C ARG A 172 -16.16 -20.98 13.57
N GLN A 173 -14.95 -21.53 13.72
CA GLN A 173 -14.35 -21.79 15.04
C GLN A 173 -14.03 -20.52 15.83
N LYS A 174 -13.90 -19.37 15.16
CA LYS A 174 -13.64 -18.07 15.77
C LYS A 174 -14.91 -17.29 16.12
N LEU A 175 -16.09 -17.80 15.77
CA LEU A 175 -17.36 -17.17 16.13
C LEU A 175 -17.59 -17.25 17.64
N GLN A 176 -17.84 -16.10 18.26
CA GLN A 176 -18.15 -15.99 19.68
C GLN A 176 -19.42 -15.19 19.89
N ARG A 177 -20.13 -15.42 21.00
CA ARG A 177 -21.30 -14.60 21.33
C ARG A 177 -20.87 -13.34 22.06
N ASN A 178 -21.28 -12.19 21.52
CA ASN A 178 -21.09 -10.89 22.14
C ASN A 178 -21.92 -10.74 23.43
N ALA A 179 -21.58 -9.74 24.24
CA ALA A 179 -22.37 -9.37 25.44
C ALA A 179 -23.85 -9.04 25.11
N ALA A 180 -24.14 -8.68 23.87
CA ALA A 180 -25.50 -8.46 23.35
C ALA A 180 -26.18 -9.73 22.81
N GLY A 181 -25.56 -10.91 22.96
CA GLY A 181 -26.07 -12.20 22.48
C GLY A 181 -25.84 -12.49 20.99
N ARG A 182 -25.24 -11.56 20.26
CA ARG A 182 -25.00 -11.66 18.81
C ARG A 182 -23.82 -12.55 18.46
N LEU A 183 -23.88 -13.29 17.36
CA LEU A 183 -22.71 -14.01 16.82
C LEU A 183 -21.70 -13.03 16.23
N GLU A 184 -20.57 -12.85 16.92
CA GLU A 184 -19.48 -11.99 16.56
C GLU A 184 -18.32 -12.75 15.92
N LEU A 185 -17.85 -12.23 14.78
CA LEU A 185 -16.57 -12.57 14.19
C LEU A 185 -15.59 -11.42 14.45
N ALA A 186 -14.55 -11.69 15.24
CA ALA A 186 -13.47 -10.75 15.52
C ALA A 186 -12.22 -11.12 14.71
N LEU A 187 -11.79 -10.23 13.81
CA LEU A 187 -10.59 -10.35 13.00
C LEU A 187 -9.61 -9.25 13.40
N CYS A 188 -8.41 -9.65 13.79
CA CYS A 188 -7.37 -8.74 14.29
C CYS A 188 -6.08 -8.91 13.50
N MET A 189 -5.40 -7.81 13.18
CA MET A 189 -4.04 -7.78 12.61
C MET A 189 -3.90 -8.52 11.27
N LEU A 190 -4.93 -8.46 10.41
CA LEU A 190 -4.87 -9.05 9.08
C LEU A 190 -4.35 -8.04 8.04
N PRO A 191 -3.60 -8.49 7.02
CA PRO A 191 -3.14 -7.63 5.94
C PRO A 191 -4.27 -7.21 4.98
N GLY A 192 -5.45 -7.82 5.09
CA GLY A 192 -6.64 -7.54 4.29
C GLY A 192 -7.85 -8.31 4.84
N LEU A 193 -9.01 -8.19 4.21
CA LEU A 193 -10.23 -8.89 4.59
C LEU A 193 -10.43 -10.14 3.71
N PRO A 194 -10.53 -11.36 4.29
CA PRO A 194 -10.73 -12.58 3.50
C PRO A 194 -12.13 -12.60 2.88
N ASP A 195 -12.23 -13.05 1.62
CA ASP A 195 -13.52 -13.16 0.93
C ASP A 195 -14.41 -14.26 1.53
N THR A 196 -13.80 -15.26 2.17
CA THR A 196 -14.46 -16.36 2.88
C THR A 196 -15.31 -15.89 4.06
N VAL A 197 -15.07 -14.67 4.58
CA VAL A 197 -15.91 -14.06 5.62
C VAL A 197 -17.33 -13.81 5.10
N PHE A 198 -17.48 -13.46 3.82
CA PHE A 198 -18.78 -13.13 3.24
C PHE A 198 -19.67 -14.35 2.97
N GLU A 199 -19.08 -15.55 2.93
CA GLU A 199 -19.81 -16.82 2.80
C GLU A 199 -20.55 -17.20 4.10
N LEU A 200 -20.21 -16.57 5.23
CA LEU A 200 -20.77 -16.88 6.55
C LEU A 200 -22.03 -16.05 6.82
N SER A 201 -23.17 -16.48 6.29
CA SER A 201 -24.46 -15.80 6.50
C SER A 201 -24.89 -15.69 7.98
N GLU A 202 -24.34 -16.53 8.86
CA GLU A 202 -24.65 -16.59 10.30
C GLU A 202 -24.05 -15.42 11.12
N VAL A 203 -23.18 -14.59 10.53
CA VAL A 203 -22.51 -13.50 11.25
C VAL A 203 -23.46 -12.33 11.50
N GLU A 204 -23.66 -12.00 12.77
CA GLU A 204 -24.52 -10.88 13.20
C GLU A 204 -23.72 -9.64 13.63
N SER A 205 -22.47 -9.84 14.06
CA SER A 205 -21.55 -8.79 14.46
C SER A 205 -20.18 -8.99 13.83
N LEU A 206 -19.65 -7.98 13.13
CA LEU A 206 -18.31 -8.02 12.57
C LEU A 206 -17.41 -7.02 13.31
N ARG A 207 -16.33 -7.51 13.88
CA ARG A 207 -15.30 -6.70 14.55
C ARG A 207 -13.98 -6.82 13.80
N LEU A 208 -13.51 -5.71 13.25
CA LEU A 208 -12.26 -5.60 12.52
C LEU A 208 -11.31 -4.70 13.31
N GLU A 209 -10.15 -5.26 13.69
CA GLU A 209 -9.13 -4.56 14.48
C GLU A 209 -7.80 -4.52 13.71
N ALA A 210 -7.28 -3.30 13.47
CA ALA A 210 -5.96 -3.06 12.87
C ALA A 210 -5.76 -3.74 11.50
N ILE A 211 -6.76 -3.66 10.63
CA ILE A 211 -6.69 -4.15 9.24
C ILE A 211 -6.49 -2.96 8.31
N CYS A 212 -5.41 -2.97 7.54
CA CYS A 212 -5.05 -1.87 6.64
C CYS A 212 -5.76 -2.01 5.27
N ASP A 213 -6.10 -0.88 4.65
CA ASP A 213 -6.60 -0.75 3.28
C ASP A 213 -7.75 -1.70 2.88
N ILE A 214 -8.79 -1.80 3.72
CA ILE A 214 -9.95 -2.63 3.40
C ILE A 214 -10.73 -1.96 2.26
N THR A 215 -10.92 -2.67 1.15
CA THR A 215 -12.00 -2.33 0.21
C THR A 215 -13.05 -3.41 0.32
N PHE A 216 -14.23 -3.07 0.85
CA PHE A 216 -15.29 -4.05 1.02
C PHE A 216 -15.83 -4.47 -0.36
N PRO A 217 -15.73 -5.75 -0.73
CA PRO A 217 -16.30 -6.24 -1.96
C PRO A 217 -17.83 -6.27 -1.86
N PRO A 218 -18.56 -6.19 -2.99
CA PRO A 218 -20.02 -6.26 -3.02
C PRO A 218 -20.60 -7.53 -2.36
N GLY A 219 -19.77 -8.56 -2.15
CA GLY A 219 -20.12 -9.77 -1.41
C GLY A 219 -20.58 -9.53 0.04
N LEU A 220 -20.29 -8.37 0.64
CA LEU A 220 -20.81 -8.04 1.97
C LEU A 220 -22.36 -8.02 2.05
N SER A 221 -23.03 -7.79 0.92
CA SER A 221 -24.50 -7.91 0.80
C SER A 221 -25.04 -9.32 1.12
N GLN A 222 -24.20 -10.35 1.13
CA GLN A 222 -24.58 -11.71 1.47
C GLN A 222 -24.79 -11.92 2.99
N LEU A 223 -24.28 -11.00 3.82
CA LEU A 223 -24.39 -11.06 5.29
C LEU A 223 -25.73 -10.48 5.78
N VAL A 224 -26.85 -11.10 5.39
CA VAL A 224 -28.22 -10.60 5.63
C VAL A 224 -28.54 -10.36 7.12
N HIS A 225 -27.86 -11.09 8.02
CA HIS A 225 -28.05 -11.01 9.47
C HIS A 225 -27.13 -10.00 10.17
N LEU A 226 -26.24 -9.31 9.45
CA LEU A 226 -25.30 -8.35 10.01
C LEU A 226 -26.02 -7.14 10.62
N GLN A 227 -25.90 -6.97 11.93
CA GLN A 227 -26.55 -5.90 12.70
C GLN A 227 -25.54 -5.00 13.42
N GLU A 228 -24.32 -5.48 13.66
CA GLU A 228 -23.24 -4.72 14.29
C GLU A 228 -21.98 -4.72 13.43
N LEU A 229 -21.44 -3.54 13.15
CA LEU A 229 -20.14 -3.36 12.51
C LEU A 229 -19.24 -2.52 13.41
N SER A 230 -18.09 -3.08 13.77
CA SER A 230 -17.08 -2.41 14.58
C SER A 230 -15.75 -2.36 13.84
N LEU A 231 -15.29 -1.14 13.57
CA LEU A 231 -14.04 -0.84 12.87
C LEU A 231 -13.11 -0.14 13.85
N LEU A 232 -12.06 -0.84 14.25
CA LEU A 232 -11.04 -0.37 15.18
C LEU A 232 -9.73 -0.26 14.39
N HIS A 233 -9.24 0.96 14.18
CA HIS A 233 -7.99 1.26 13.47
C HIS A 233 -7.93 0.61 12.08
N SER A 234 -9.04 0.63 11.36
CA SER A 234 -9.17 -0.01 10.04
C SER A 234 -9.76 0.96 9.02
N PRO A 235 -8.94 1.58 8.15
CA PRO A 235 -9.44 2.37 7.03
C PRO A 235 -10.18 1.46 6.05
N ALA A 236 -11.45 1.79 5.77
CA ALA A 236 -12.26 1.00 4.85
C ALA A 236 -12.90 1.83 3.75
N ARG A 237 -12.84 1.35 2.50
CA ARG A 237 -13.53 1.90 1.33
C ARG A 237 -14.75 1.03 1.03
N LEU A 238 -15.92 1.65 0.94
CA LEU A 238 -17.19 0.98 0.64
C LEU A 238 -17.70 1.44 -0.74
N PRO A 239 -17.99 0.52 -1.67
CA PRO A 239 -18.72 0.86 -2.89
C PRO A 239 -20.15 1.32 -2.60
N PHE A 240 -20.68 2.22 -3.43
CA PHE A 240 -22.02 2.81 -3.30
C PHE A 240 -23.14 1.75 -3.17
N SER A 241 -23.01 0.61 -3.85
CA SER A 241 -23.98 -0.49 -3.80
C SER A 241 -24.17 -1.08 -2.40
N LEU A 242 -23.14 -1.07 -1.56
CA LEU A 242 -23.22 -1.60 -0.19
C LEU A 242 -23.77 -0.59 0.82
N GLN A 243 -23.83 0.69 0.46
CA GLN A 243 -24.34 1.73 1.36
C GLN A 243 -25.83 1.54 1.65
N VAL A 244 -26.62 1.15 0.65
CA VAL A 244 -28.06 0.84 0.81
C VAL A 244 -28.26 -0.36 1.72
N PHE A 245 -27.45 -1.41 1.53
CA PHE A 245 -27.52 -2.60 2.37
C PHE A 245 -27.16 -2.31 3.83
N LEU A 246 -26.06 -1.61 4.08
CA LEU A 246 -25.65 -1.23 5.44
C LEU A 246 -26.68 -0.29 6.10
N ARG A 247 -27.33 0.59 5.32
CA ARG A 247 -28.37 1.51 5.79
C ARG A 247 -29.60 0.79 6.33
N ASP A 248 -30.02 -0.29 5.69
CA ASP A 248 -31.26 -1.00 6.04
C ASP A 248 -31.05 -2.05 7.14
N HIS A 249 -29.83 -2.58 7.31
CA HIS A 249 -29.54 -3.71 8.18
C HIS A 249 -28.73 -3.38 9.46
N LEU A 250 -27.92 -2.31 9.48
CA LEU A 250 -27.10 -1.97 10.65
C LEU A 250 -27.90 -1.30 11.78
N LYS A 251 -27.78 -1.87 12.98
CA LYS A 251 -28.37 -1.31 14.22
C LYS A 251 -27.32 -0.65 15.12
N VAL A 252 -26.08 -1.17 15.11
CA VAL A 252 -24.98 -0.72 15.96
C VAL A 252 -23.74 -0.51 15.11
N MET A 253 -23.12 0.66 15.26
CA MET A 253 -21.89 0.98 14.57
C MET A 253 -20.88 1.57 15.55
N ARG A 254 -19.69 0.99 15.58
CA ARG A 254 -18.59 1.45 16.42
C ARG A 254 -17.38 1.74 15.55
N VAL A 255 -16.89 2.97 15.56
CA VAL A 255 -15.66 3.33 14.85
C VAL A 255 -14.69 3.97 15.82
N LYS A 256 -13.49 3.40 15.90
CA LYS A 256 -12.34 4.02 16.57
C LYS A 256 -11.25 4.11 15.52
N CYS A 257 -10.91 5.32 15.09
CA CYS A 257 -9.80 5.57 14.16
C CYS A 257 -8.83 6.54 14.82
N GLU A 258 -7.54 6.26 14.75
CA GLU A 258 -6.52 7.15 15.31
C GLU A 258 -6.16 8.29 14.35
N GLU A 259 -6.29 8.09 13.03
CA GLU A 259 -6.06 9.14 12.04
C GLU A 259 -7.33 9.47 11.21
N LEU A 260 -7.59 10.77 10.99
CA LEU A 260 -8.69 11.31 10.19
C LEU A 260 -8.72 10.82 8.72
N ARG A 261 -7.60 10.28 8.21
CA ARG A 261 -7.51 9.65 6.88
C ARG A 261 -8.19 8.28 6.82
N GLU A 262 -8.57 7.72 7.97
CA GLU A 262 -8.97 6.31 8.10
C GLU A 262 -10.46 6.09 8.34
N VAL A 263 -11.31 7.11 8.18
CA VAL A 263 -12.76 6.96 8.38
C VAL A 263 -13.40 6.42 7.09
N PRO A 264 -14.23 5.36 7.16
CA PRO A 264 -14.94 4.86 5.99
C PRO A 264 -15.89 5.90 5.41
N LEU A 265 -15.75 6.14 4.11
CA LEU A 265 -16.56 7.05 3.31
C LEU A 265 -18.02 6.54 3.20
N TRP A 266 -18.87 6.74 4.21
CA TRP A 266 -20.33 6.49 4.10
C TRP A 266 -21.08 7.64 3.44
N GLU A 267 -20.53 8.25 2.40
CA GLU A 267 -20.82 9.66 2.07
C GLU A 267 -20.47 10.56 3.26
N LEU A 268 -19.18 10.61 3.60
CA LEU A 268 -18.53 11.90 3.77
C LEU A 268 -17.87 12.19 2.42
N HIS A 269 -18.35 13.17 1.65
CA HIS A 269 -17.56 13.74 0.57
C HIS A 269 -16.34 14.42 1.21
N LEU A 270 -15.29 13.63 1.48
CA LEU A 270 -13.96 14.12 1.81
C LEU A 270 -13.08 13.87 0.59
N GLU A 271 -13.36 14.60 -0.48
CA GLU A 271 -12.29 15.03 -1.37
C GLU A 271 -11.82 16.41 -0.90
N GLY A 272 -10.53 16.47 -0.57
CA GLY A 272 -9.80 17.72 -0.47
C GLY A 272 -9.23 18.02 0.91
N LEU A 273 -8.02 17.53 1.16
CA LEU A 273 -6.99 18.47 1.59
C LEU A 273 -7.05 19.66 0.62
N PHE A 274 -7.46 20.86 1.04
CA PHE A 274 -7.00 22.17 0.54
C PHE A 274 -7.71 23.33 1.28
N PRO A 275 -7.09 24.53 1.33
CA PRO A 275 -7.30 25.51 2.40
C PRO A 275 -8.58 26.35 2.28
N GLN A 276 -9.15 26.63 3.45
CA GLN A 276 -10.08 27.68 3.94
C GLN A 276 -11.03 28.51 3.04
N GLU A 277 -11.04 28.47 1.71
CA GLU A 277 -11.80 29.49 0.92
C GLU A 277 -13.08 29.01 0.21
N LEU A 278 -13.41 27.71 0.23
CA LEU A 278 -14.63 27.20 -0.44
C LEU A 278 -15.54 26.30 0.42
N ALA A 279 -15.55 26.52 1.74
CA ALA A 279 -16.37 25.77 2.71
C ALA A 279 -17.89 26.09 2.67
N ARG A 280 -18.48 26.36 1.49
CA ARG A 280 -19.90 26.76 1.38
C ARG A 280 -20.82 25.85 0.57
N ALA A 281 -20.37 24.73 0.02
CA ALA A 281 -21.28 23.85 -0.74
C ALA A 281 -20.81 22.40 -0.82
N ALA A 282 -21.05 21.61 0.23
CA ALA A 282 -21.17 20.15 0.13
C ALA A 282 -21.94 19.63 1.36
N THR A 283 -23.21 19.34 1.16
CA THR A 283 -24.20 18.94 2.17
C THR A 283 -24.09 17.45 2.47
N LEU A 284 -23.91 17.09 3.74
CA LEU A 284 -23.89 15.71 4.22
C LEU A 284 -25.29 15.31 4.70
N GLU A 285 -26.14 14.94 3.74
CA GLU A 285 -27.51 14.46 3.95
C GLU A 285 -27.57 12.99 4.42
N SER A 286 -26.45 12.26 4.36
CA SER A 286 -26.37 10.79 4.45
C SER A 286 -26.63 10.19 5.84
N LEU A 287 -26.15 10.80 6.93
CA LEU A 287 -26.40 10.30 8.30
C LEU A 287 -27.86 10.45 8.75
N ARG A 288 -28.62 11.35 8.09
CA ARG A 288 -30.06 11.53 8.29
C ARG A 288 -30.86 10.33 7.75
N GLU A 289 -30.27 9.56 6.85
CA GLU A 289 -30.92 8.45 6.15
C GLU A 289 -30.76 7.09 6.85
N LEU A 290 -29.91 6.98 7.89
CA LEU A 290 -29.75 5.77 8.72
C LEU A 290 -30.91 5.65 9.73
N LYS A 291 -32.07 5.22 9.23
CA LYS A 291 -33.33 5.15 10.00
C LYS A 291 -33.34 4.16 11.17
N GLN A 292 -32.37 3.24 11.26
CA GLN A 292 -32.36 2.17 12.28
C GLN A 292 -31.18 2.23 13.26
N LEU A 293 -30.31 3.24 13.15
CA LEU A 293 -29.10 3.33 13.97
C LEU A 293 -29.46 3.68 15.43
N LYS A 294 -29.23 2.74 16.35
CA LYS A 294 -29.53 2.92 17.78
C LYS A 294 -28.32 3.37 18.59
N VAL A 295 -27.13 2.93 18.19
CA VAL A 295 -25.88 3.16 18.92
C VAL A 295 -24.80 3.63 17.96
N LEU A 296 -24.23 4.80 18.23
CA LEU A 296 -23.07 5.35 17.54
C LEU A 296 -21.97 5.66 18.54
N SER A 297 -20.78 5.13 18.30
CA SER A 297 -19.58 5.47 19.07
C SER A 297 -18.46 5.88 18.13
N LEU A 298 -17.95 7.10 18.32
CA LEU A 298 -16.87 7.67 17.52
C LEU A 298 -15.76 8.17 18.45
N ARG A 299 -14.52 7.77 18.14
CA ARG A 299 -13.30 8.26 18.79
C ARG A 299 -12.37 8.84 17.72
N SER A 300 -12.81 9.89 17.04
CA SER A 300 -12.01 10.71 16.11
C SER A 300 -12.69 12.07 15.95
N THR A 301 -11.91 13.13 15.66
CA THR A 301 -12.37 14.51 15.58
C THR A 301 -13.26 14.75 14.36
N PRO A 302 -14.59 14.92 14.46
CA PRO A 302 -15.35 15.40 13.31
C PRO A 302 -15.05 16.89 13.13
N GLY A 303 -14.53 17.27 11.96
CA GLY A 303 -14.48 18.67 11.55
C GLY A 303 -15.91 19.20 11.41
N SER A 304 -16.25 20.24 12.19
CA SER A 304 -17.58 20.85 12.32
C SER A 304 -18.70 19.89 12.71
N ALA A 305 -19.25 20.15 13.89
CA ALA A 305 -20.21 19.30 14.57
C ALA A 305 -21.62 19.23 13.92
N SER A 306 -21.91 20.02 12.88
CA SER A 306 -23.26 20.42 12.43
C SER A 306 -24.24 19.34 11.89
N GLN A 307 -23.99 18.02 12.00
CA GLN A 307 -24.59 17.04 11.07
C GLN A 307 -25.05 15.68 11.65
N TRP A 308 -25.39 15.56 12.95
CA TRP A 308 -25.71 14.26 13.59
C TRP A 308 -27.19 13.92 13.78
N ALA A 309 -28.11 14.59 13.09
CA ALA A 309 -29.55 14.41 13.28
C ALA A 309 -30.07 13.07 12.72
N SER A 310 -30.03 11.99 13.52
CA SER A 310 -30.78 10.76 13.26
C SER A 310 -31.97 10.63 14.22
N ALA A 311 -33.16 10.32 13.70
CA ALA A 311 -34.41 10.31 14.47
C ALA A 311 -34.53 9.15 15.49
N GLU A 312 -33.72 8.10 15.36
CA GLU A 312 -33.82 6.87 16.16
C GLU A 312 -32.60 6.61 17.08
N LEU A 313 -31.65 7.54 17.16
CA LEU A 313 -30.44 7.38 17.96
C LEU A 313 -30.77 7.32 19.47
N GLN A 314 -30.31 6.27 20.16
CA GLN A 314 -30.55 6.06 21.60
C GLN A 314 -29.29 6.23 22.43
N HIS A 315 -28.13 5.85 21.89
CA HIS A 315 -26.86 5.95 22.58
C HIS A 315 -25.82 6.61 21.66
N LEU A 316 -25.25 7.72 22.12
CA LEU A 316 -24.18 8.43 21.45
C LEU A 316 -22.98 8.52 22.39
N ALA A 317 -21.83 8.03 21.95
CA ALA A 317 -20.58 8.10 22.70
C ALA A 317 -19.50 8.78 21.87
N LEU A 318 -19.10 9.98 22.29
CA LEU A 318 -18.06 10.82 21.70
C LEU A 318 -16.97 11.17 22.73
N SER A 319 -16.77 10.35 23.76
CA SER A 319 -15.74 10.60 24.77
C SER A 319 -14.32 10.52 24.17
N TYR A 320 -13.37 11.29 24.72
CA TYR A 320 -11.98 11.38 24.26
C TYR A 320 -11.82 11.94 22.84
N ASN A 321 -12.51 13.04 22.53
CA ASN A 321 -12.36 13.79 21.27
C ASN A 321 -11.90 15.24 21.58
N THR A 322 -11.71 16.07 20.56
CA THR A 322 -11.37 17.51 20.72
C THR A 322 -12.53 18.42 20.32
N LEU A 323 -13.76 18.07 20.71
CA LEU A 323 -14.95 18.86 20.38
C LEU A 323 -14.97 20.16 21.19
N GLU A 324 -15.08 21.30 20.51
CA GLU A 324 -15.19 22.64 21.15
C GLU A 324 -16.64 23.05 21.43
N ALA A 325 -17.58 22.61 20.58
CA ALA A 325 -19.01 22.85 20.72
C ALA A 325 -19.83 21.68 20.17
N LEU A 326 -21.06 21.53 20.67
CA LEU A 326 -22.07 20.61 20.13
C LEU A 326 -23.01 21.37 19.17
N PRO A 327 -23.49 20.71 18.12
CA PRO A 327 -24.37 21.32 17.13
C PRO A 327 -25.78 21.37 17.70
N GLU A 328 -26.57 22.35 17.24
CA GLU A 328 -27.96 22.44 17.66
C GLU A 328 -28.78 21.25 17.14
N GLU A 329 -28.35 20.67 16.01
CA GLU A 329 -29.02 19.57 15.34
C GLU A 329 -29.03 18.26 16.14
N LEU A 330 -28.05 18.04 17.03
CA LEU A 330 -27.98 16.87 17.88
C LEU A 330 -29.18 16.81 18.85
N PHE A 331 -29.68 17.97 19.25
CA PHE A 331 -30.77 18.07 20.22
C PHE A 331 -32.15 17.76 19.62
N PHE A 332 -32.25 17.59 18.29
CA PHE A 332 -33.45 17.04 17.65
C PHE A 332 -33.63 15.53 17.86
N CYS A 333 -32.61 14.81 18.34
CA CYS A 333 -32.65 13.38 18.62
C CYS A 333 -33.45 13.05 19.90
N ARG A 334 -34.79 13.19 19.85
CA ARG A 334 -35.69 13.04 21.02
C ARG A 334 -35.63 11.67 21.73
N LYS A 335 -35.13 10.64 21.05
CA LYS A 335 -35.00 9.26 21.57
C LYS A 335 -33.66 8.97 22.25
N LEU A 336 -32.76 9.95 22.31
CA LEU A 336 -31.44 9.78 22.92
C LEU A 336 -31.57 9.55 24.43
N ARG A 337 -31.02 8.43 24.91
CA ARG A 337 -31.00 8.01 26.31
C ARG A 337 -29.64 8.22 26.96
N THR A 338 -28.57 7.99 26.20
CA THR A 338 -27.20 8.10 26.73
C THR A 338 -26.37 8.98 25.81
N LEU A 339 -25.75 10.00 26.39
CA LEU A 339 -24.82 10.90 25.73
C LEU A 339 -23.51 10.93 26.53
N LEU A 340 -22.44 10.36 25.97
CA LEU A 340 -21.12 10.35 26.60
C LEU A 340 -20.20 11.32 25.86
N LEU A 341 -19.77 12.37 26.54
CA LEU A 341 -18.94 13.46 26.01
C LEU A 341 -17.71 13.71 26.91
N GLY A 342 -17.33 12.75 27.74
CA GLY A 342 -16.21 12.90 28.67
C GLY A 342 -14.87 13.15 27.95
N ASP A 343 -13.97 13.88 28.59
CA ASP A 343 -12.63 14.21 28.08
C ASP A 343 -12.67 14.84 26.68
N ASN A 344 -13.33 16.01 26.57
CA ASN A 344 -13.44 16.82 25.36
C ASN A 344 -12.97 18.28 25.65
N GLN A 345 -13.13 19.20 24.69
CA GLN A 345 -12.75 20.62 24.85
C GLN A 345 -13.98 21.55 24.86
N LEU A 346 -15.15 21.05 25.28
CA LEU A 346 -16.39 21.83 25.23
C LEU A 346 -16.29 23.02 26.18
N SER A 347 -16.48 24.22 25.63
CA SER A 347 -16.48 25.48 26.41
C SER A 347 -17.84 25.78 27.02
N GLN A 348 -18.92 25.44 26.31
CA GLN A 348 -20.30 25.63 26.75
C GLN A 348 -21.17 24.47 26.28
N LEU A 349 -22.20 24.16 27.08
CA LEU A 349 -23.26 23.24 26.71
C LEU A 349 -24.47 24.05 26.24
N SER A 350 -24.95 23.81 25.02
CA SER A 350 -26.10 24.54 24.47
C SER A 350 -27.36 24.33 25.34
N PRO A 351 -28.19 25.37 25.56
CA PRO A 351 -29.45 25.26 26.31
C PRO A 351 -30.45 24.30 25.64
N HIS A 352 -30.25 23.97 24.36
CA HIS A 352 -31.06 22.99 23.65
C HIS A 352 -30.93 21.55 24.18
N VAL A 353 -30.01 21.26 25.10
CA VAL A 353 -29.94 19.98 25.81
C VAL A 353 -31.29 19.59 26.45
N GLY A 354 -32.08 20.56 26.92
CA GLY A 354 -33.40 20.33 27.48
C GLY A 354 -34.44 19.73 26.51
N ALA A 355 -34.17 19.75 25.19
CA ALA A 355 -35.01 19.09 24.19
C ALA A 355 -34.92 17.55 24.25
N LEU A 356 -33.84 17.01 24.83
CA LEU A 356 -33.59 15.57 24.97
C LEU A 356 -34.37 14.98 26.16
N ARG A 357 -35.69 14.86 26.02
CA ARG A 357 -36.58 14.40 27.10
C ARG A 357 -36.33 12.97 27.57
N ALA A 358 -35.79 12.11 26.71
CA ALA A 358 -35.51 10.70 27.01
C ALA A 358 -34.11 10.47 27.60
N LEU A 359 -33.31 11.53 27.78
CA LEU A 359 -31.93 11.43 28.23
C LEU A 359 -31.89 10.97 29.69
N SER A 360 -31.21 9.86 29.96
CA SER A 360 -31.05 9.30 31.30
C SER A 360 -29.62 9.33 31.81
N ARG A 361 -28.64 9.43 30.90
CA ARG A 361 -27.22 9.47 31.25
C ARG A 361 -26.48 10.48 30.38
N LEU A 362 -25.79 11.42 31.02
CA LEU A 362 -25.01 12.47 30.42
C LEU A 362 -23.63 12.53 31.08
N GLU A 363 -22.56 12.32 30.32
CA GLU A 363 -21.19 12.41 30.82
C GLU A 363 -20.46 13.58 30.19
N LEU A 364 -20.04 14.54 31.02
CA LEU A 364 -19.37 15.79 30.62
C LEU A 364 -18.04 16.01 31.36
N LYS A 365 -17.62 15.07 32.22
CA LYS A 365 -16.38 15.14 32.99
C LYS A 365 -15.16 15.35 32.07
N GLY A 366 -14.21 16.20 32.46
CA GLY A 366 -13.00 16.46 31.66
C GLY A 366 -13.23 17.40 30.46
N ASN A 367 -14.25 18.25 30.49
CA ASN A 367 -14.46 19.36 29.55
C ASN A 367 -14.01 20.71 30.15
N ARG A 368 -14.07 21.78 29.36
CA ARG A 368 -13.74 23.16 29.78
C ARG A 368 -15.00 24.01 30.02
N LEU A 369 -16.04 23.38 30.57
CA LEU A 369 -17.33 24.03 30.81
C LEU A 369 -17.20 25.01 31.99
N GLU A 370 -17.68 26.24 31.81
CA GLU A 370 -17.73 27.24 32.91
C GLU A 370 -19.02 27.14 33.73
N ALA A 371 -20.13 26.79 33.07
CA ALA A 371 -21.45 26.63 33.68
C ALA A 371 -22.28 25.59 32.92
N LEU A 372 -23.31 25.07 33.59
CA LEU A 372 -24.31 24.19 32.99
C LEU A 372 -25.62 24.98 32.76
N PRO A 373 -26.32 24.76 31.63
CA PRO A 373 -27.60 25.42 31.34
C PRO A 373 -28.71 24.96 32.30
N GLU A 374 -29.59 25.87 32.70
CA GLU A 374 -30.74 25.59 33.58
C GLU A 374 -31.74 24.64 32.89
N GLU A 375 -31.77 24.65 31.56
CA GLU A 375 -32.60 23.80 30.71
C GLU A 375 -32.29 22.31 30.85
N LEU A 376 -31.17 21.93 31.51
CA LEU A 376 -30.88 20.55 31.87
C LEU A 376 -31.97 19.95 32.77
N GLY A 377 -32.67 20.78 33.54
CA GLY A 377 -33.85 20.37 34.33
C GLY A 377 -35.07 19.98 33.50
N ASN A 378 -35.10 20.27 32.20
CA ASN A 378 -36.17 19.85 31.30
C ASN A 378 -35.98 18.42 30.76
N CYS A 379 -34.81 17.80 31.00
CA CYS A 379 -34.55 16.40 30.68
C CYS A 379 -35.23 15.49 31.71
N GLY A 380 -36.51 15.18 31.52
CA GLY A 380 -37.31 14.40 32.49
C GLY A 380 -36.81 12.98 32.81
N GLY A 381 -35.86 12.43 32.06
CA GLY A 381 -35.22 11.14 32.37
C GLY A 381 -33.89 11.24 33.12
N LEU A 382 -33.31 12.44 33.28
CA LEU A 382 -31.94 12.65 33.74
C LEU A 382 -31.90 12.80 35.26
N LYS A 383 -31.39 11.78 35.94
CA LYS A 383 -31.23 11.77 37.40
C LYS A 383 -29.83 12.23 37.81
N LYS A 384 -29.65 12.62 39.08
CA LYS A 384 -28.32 12.90 39.66
C LYS A 384 -27.29 11.81 39.37
N ALA A 385 -27.67 10.53 39.48
CA ALA A 385 -26.79 9.40 39.20
C ALA A 385 -26.39 9.26 37.71
N GLY A 386 -27.18 9.83 36.80
CA GLY A 386 -26.94 9.82 35.36
C GLY A 386 -26.09 10.99 34.87
N LEU A 387 -25.98 12.07 35.64
CA LEU A 387 -25.20 13.26 35.30
C LEU A 387 -23.78 13.15 35.88
N LEU A 388 -22.80 12.89 35.01
CA LEU A 388 -21.38 12.80 35.36
C LEU A 388 -20.67 14.09 34.97
N VAL A 389 -20.60 15.04 35.90
CA VAL A 389 -19.96 16.36 35.78
C VAL A 389 -18.98 16.57 36.94
N GLU A 390 -18.19 17.65 36.89
CA GLU A 390 -17.40 18.07 38.05
C GLU A 390 -18.31 18.64 39.15
N ASP A 391 -17.96 18.39 40.41
CA ASP A 391 -18.79 18.78 41.57
C ASP A 391 -19.05 20.30 41.64
N THR A 392 -18.08 21.11 41.20
CA THR A 392 -18.17 22.58 41.11
C THR A 392 -19.26 23.03 40.15
N LEU A 393 -19.35 22.40 38.97
CA LEU A 393 -20.36 22.69 37.95
C LEU A 393 -21.76 22.24 38.39
N TYR A 394 -21.84 21.11 39.10
CA TYR A 394 -23.12 20.65 39.65
C TYR A 394 -23.66 21.61 40.72
N GLN A 395 -22.79 22.15 41.57
CA GLN A 395 -23.19 23.14 42.58
C GLN A 395 -23.63 24.49 41.98
N GLY A 396 -23.13 24.82 40.79
CA GLY A 396 -23.52 26.03 40.05
C GLY A 396 -24.90 25.98 39.39
N LEU A 397 -25.56 24.82 39.36
CA LEU A 397 -26.94 24.70 38.87
C LEU A 397 -27.93 25.34 39.86
N PRO A 398 -29.03 25.94 39.37
CA PRO A 398 -30.09 26.47 40.23
C PRO A 398 -30.66 25.39 41.16
N ALA A 399 -31.02 25.79 42.39
CA ALA A 399 -31.61 24.88 43.38
C ALA A 399 -32.84 24.13 42.84
N GLU A 400 -33.70 24.82 42.08
CA GLU A 400 -34.89 24.24 41.45
C GLU A 400 -34.59 23.09 40.48
N VAL A 401 -33.45 23.15 39.78
CA VAL A 401 -33.02 22.10 38.85
C VAL A 401 -32.41 20.93 39.60
N ARG A 402 -31.63 21.23 40.65
CA ARG A 402 -31.02 20.21 41.50
C ARG A 402 -32.06 19.40 42.25
N ASP A 403 -33.07 20.05 42.82
CA ASP A 403 -34.17 19.39 43.54
C ASP A 403 -34.95 18.47 42.59
N LYS A 404 -35.24 18.91 41.36
CA LYS A 404 -35.87 18.08 40.31
C LYS A 404 -35.04 16.85 39.89
N MET A 405 -33.72 16.88 40.06
CA MET A 405 -32.83 15.76 39.75
C MET A 405 -32.61 14.81 40.94
N GLU A 406 -32.99 15.24 42.15
CA GLU A 406 -32.95 14.49 43.40
C GLU A 406 -34.32 13.90 43.78
N GLU A 407 -35.43 14.49 43.32
CA GLU A 407 -36.77 13.94 43.46
C GLU A 407 -37.05 12.84 42.40
N GLU A 408 -37.48 11.66 42.90
CA GLU A 408 -37.75 10.36 42.22
C GLU A 408 -36.57 9.45 41.84
#